data_AF-A0A0F9I6E9-F1
#
_entry.id   AF-A0A0F9I6E9-F1
#
_cell.length_a   1.000
_cell.length_b   1.000
_cell.length_c   1.000
_cell.angle_alpha   90.00
_cell.angle_beta   90.00
_cell.angle_gamma   90.00
#
_symmetry.space_group_name_H-M   'P 1'
#
loop_
_entity.id
_entity.type
_entity.pdbx_description
1 polymer ?
#
loop_
_entity_poly.entity_id
_entity_poly.type
_entity_poly.pdbx_seq_one_letter_code
_entity_poly.pdbx_strand_id
1 'polypeptide(L)' 'MTEAEDIEKVFIALKKVPEKRLLIIDLANSIPIKHGMLDIDVLTEKQRDINLAVAEAKAYGTRTIMAVDALVSMRARKEA' A
#
# COMPACT_ATOMS: atom_id res chain seq x y z
N MET A 1 -2.83 31.04 11.18
CA MET A 1 -2.27 29.69 11.26
C MET A 1 -1.03 29.70 10.38
N THR A 2 0.12 29.32 10.92
CA THR A 2 1.39 29.40 10.19
C THR A 2 1.65 28.11 9.42
N GLU A 3 2.36 28.19 8.29
CA GLU A 3 2.70 27.03 7.46
C GLU A 3 3.39 25.91 8.26
N ALA A 4 4.22 26.28 9.23
CA ALA A 4 4.87 25.34 10.15
C ALA A 4 3.87 24.56 11.02
N GLU A 5 2.82 25.20 11.52
CA GLU A 5 1.76 24.53 12.30
C GLU A 5 0.96 23.55 11.45
N ASP A 6 0.76 23.86 10.17
CA ASP A 6 0.04 22.97 9.25
C ASP A 6 0.90 21.78 8.82
N ILE A 7 2.20 21.99 8.57
CA ILE A 7 3.16 20.92 8.31
C ILE A 7 3.26 19.97 9.52
N GLU A 8 3.35 20.50 10.74
CA GLU A 8 3.41 19.71 11.98
C GLU A 8 2.15 18.83 12.15
N LYS A 9 0.95 19.38 11.89
CA LYS A 9 -0.31 18.63 11.93
C LYS A 9 -0.35 17.48 10.92
N VAL A 10 0.07 17.75 9.68
CA VAL A 10 0.16 16.74 8.63
C VAL A 10 1.17 15.65 9.02
N PHE A 11 2.33 16.03 9.54
CA PHE A 11 3.36 15.09 10.00
C PHE A 11 2.87 14.18 11.14
N ILE A 12 2.24 14.75 12.18
CA ILE A 12 1.67 13.99 13.30
C ILE A 12 0.55 13.05 12.83
N ALA A 13 -0.26 13.46 11.85
CA ALA A 13 -1.30 12.62 11.27
C ALA A 13 -0.71 11.44 10.49
N LEU A 14 0.31 11.69 9.66
CA LEU A 14 0.99 10.66 8.86
C LEU A 14 1.73 9.63 9.73
N LYS A 15 2.33 10.06 10.84
CA LYS A 15 3.03 9.16 11.78
C LYS A 15 2.10 8.13 12.45
N LYS A 16 0.79 8.42 12.49
CA LYS A 16 -0.23 7.52 13.05
C LYS A 16 -0.82 6.57 12.00
N VAL A 17 -0.47 6.76 10.73
CA VAL A 17 -0.90 5.84 9.67
C VAL A 17 -0.10 4.55 9.84
N PRO A 18 -0.75 3.42 10.17
CA PRO A 18 -0.05 2.17 10.28
C PRO A 18 0.59 1.86 8.93
N GLU A 19 1.86 1.44 8.98
CA GLU A 19 2.57 0.94 7.81
C GLU A 19 1.71 -0.16 7.21
N LYS A 20 1.09 0.11 6.04
CA LYS A 20 0.16 -0.82 5.43
C LYS A 20 0.96 -2.02 4.92
N ARG A 21 1.10 -3.04 5.76
CA ARG A 21 1.73 -4.32 5.41
C ARG A 21 0.78 -5.08 4.50
N LEU A 22 1.04 -5.02 3.20
CA LEU A 22 0.29 -5.83 2.24
C LEU A 22 0.71 -7.28 2.42
N LEU A 23 -0.27 -8.15 2.66
CA LEU A 23 -0.07 -9.59 2.86
C LEU A 23 0.76 -10.23 1.74
N ILE A 24 0.74 -9.66 0.53
CA ILE A 24 1.51 -10.15 -0.61
C ILE A 24 3.03 -10.10 -0.36
N ILE A 25 3.52 -9.12 0.40
CA ILE A 25 4.94 -8.97 0.74
C ILE A 25 5.33 -10.05 1.75
N ASP A 26 4.51 -10.23 2.78
CA ASP A 26 4.74 -11.25 3.81
C ASP A 26 4.67 -12.67 3.21
N LEU A 27 3.72 -12.92 2.30
CA LEU A 27 3.61 -14.19 1.59
C LEU A 27 4.81 -14.45 0.69
N ALA A 28 5.26 -13.46 -0.09
CA ALA A 28 6.45 -13.58 -0.94
C ALA A 28 7.70 -13.95 -0.14
N ASN A 29 7.86 -13.37 1.05
CA ASN A 29 8.98 -13.69 1.96
C ASN A 29 8.83 -15.05 2.65
N SER A 30 7.61 -15.59 2.73
CA SER A 30 7.33 -16.86 3.41
C SER A 30 7.52 -18.10 2.53
N ILE A 31 7.62 -17.95 1.20
CA ILE A 31 7.74 -19.08 0.27
C ILE A 31 9.22 -19.47 0.14
N PRO A 32 9.59 -20.71 0.47
CA PRO A 32 10.96 -21.17 0.35
C PRO A 32 11.46 -21.20 -1.10
N ILE A 33 12.77 -21.01 -1.27
CA ILE A 33 13.45 -21.24 -2.55
C ILE A 33 14.10 -22.62 -2.51
N LYS A 34 13.71 -23.51 -3.42
CA LYS A 34 14.34 -24.82 -3.66
C LYS A 34 15.00 -24.81 -5.02
N HIS A 35 16.30 -25.15 -5.07
CA HIS A 35 17.09 -25.18 -6.31
C HIS A 35 17.05 -23.87 -7.13
N GLY A 36 17.01 -22.71 -6.45
CA GLY A 36 16.96 -21.41 -7.10
C GLY A 36 15.58 -21.02 -7.67
N MET A 37 14.56 -21.84 -7.46
CA MET A 37 13.17 -21.54 -7.82
C MET A 37 12.27 -21.57 -6.59
N LEU A 38 11.12 -20.91 -6.67
CA LEU A 38 10.11 -20.98 -5.61
C LEU A 38 9.58 -22.41 -5.48
N ASP A 39 9.36 -22.82 -4.24
CA ASP A 39 8.79 -24.12 -3.91
C ASP A 39 7.32 -24.21 -4.40
N ILE A 40 7.10 -24.95 -5.50
CA ILE A 40 5.82 -25.04 -6.20
C ILE A 40 4.75 -25.72 -5.34
N ASP A 41 5.13 -26.67 -4.49
CA ASP A 41 4.19 -27.37 -3.61
C ASP A 41 3.64 -26.39 -2.57
N VAL A 42 4.52 -25.61 -1.94
CA VAL A 42 4.14 -24.56 -0.98
C VAL A 42 3.32 -23.45 -1.63
N LEU A 43 3.66 -23.06 -2.87
CA LEU A 43 2.86 -22.11 -3.65
C LEU A 43 1.44 -22.62 -3.88
N THR A 44 1.30 -23.89 -4.24
CA THR A 44 0.00 -24.52 -4.50
C THR A 44 -0.85 -24.59 -3.24
N GLU A 45 -0.26 -24.98 -2.11
CA GLU A 45 -0.94 -25.00 -0.80
C GLU A 45 -1.42 -23.60 -0.37
N LYS A 46 -0.64 -22.56 -0.65
CA LYS A 46 -0.94 -21.17 -0.30
C LYS A 46 -1.75 -20.42 -1.36
N GLN A 47 -2.18 -21.08 -2.44
CA GLN A 47 -2.75 -20.40 -3.62
C GLN A 47 -3.96 -19.51 -3.26
N ARG A 48 -4.80 -19.94 -2.32
CA ARG A 48 -5.94 -19.14 -1.84
C ARG A 48 -5.49 -17.83 -1.17
N ASP A 49 -4.50 -17.92 -0.29
CA ASP A 49 -3.98 -16.75 0.43
C ASP A 49 -3.26 -15.80 -0.50
N ILE A 50 -2.51 -16.35 -1.48
CA ILE A 50 -1.88 -15.58 -2.56
C ILE A 50 -2.93 -14.82 -3.36
N ASN A 51 -4.02 -15.48 -3.77
CA ASN A 51 -5.09 -14.83 -4.53
C ASN A 51 -5.75 -13.68 -3.74
N LEU A 52 -5.99 -13.88 -2.45
CA LEU A 52 -6.55 -12.86 -1.57
C LEU A 52 -5.59 -11.67 -1.42
N ALA A 53 -4.32 -11.94 -1.18
CA ALA A 53 -3.28 -10.93 -1.05
C ALA A 53 -3.10 -10.11 -2.35
N VAL A 54 -3.17 -10.76 -3.51
CA VAL A 54 -3.16 -10.08 -4.82
C VAL A 54 -4.37 -9.17 -4.99
N ALA A 55 -5.57 -9.63 -4.60
CA ALA A 55 -6.78 -8.83 -4.67
C ALA A 55 -6.70 -7.59 -3.76
N GLU A 56 -6.19 -7.76 -2.54
CA GLU A 56 -5.95 -6.66 -1.60
C GLU A 56 -4.97 -5.63 -2.17
N ALA A 57 -3.82 -6.08 -2.67
CA ALA A 57 -2.79 -5.21 -3.23
C ALA A 57 -3.31 -4.41 -4.43
N LYS A 58 -4.07 -5.04 -5.33
CA LYS A 58 -4.72 -4.35 -6.46
C LYS A 58 -5.70 -3.29 -5.98
N ALA A 59 -6.59 -3.64 -5.05
CA ALA A 59 -7.57 -2.70 -4.51
C ALA A 59 -6.91 -1.51 -3.82
N TYR A 60 -5.82 -1.74 -3.08
CA TYR A 60 -5.02 -0.68 -2.48
C TYR A 60 -4.41 0.22 -3.56
N GLY A 61 -3.70 -0.34 -4.54
CA GLY A 61 -3.08 0.41 -5.62
C GLY A 61 -4.08 1.28 -6.39
N THR A 62 -5.24 0.73 -6.77
CA THR A 62 -6.29 1.47 -7.45
C THR A 62 -6.78 2.66 -6.61
N ARG A 63 -7.07 2.45 -5.32
CA ARG A 63 -7.54 3.52 -4.45
C ARG A 63 -6.49 4.61 -4.24
N THR A 64 -5.21 4.24 -4.13
CA THR A 64 -4.12 5.19 -4.01
C THR A 64 -3.99 6.04 -5.27
N ILE A 65 -4.06 5.43 -6.46
CA ILE A 65 -4.05 6.18 -7.74
C ILE A 65 -5.22 7.17 -7.79
N MET A 66 -6.44 6.72 -7.47
CA MET A 66 -7.61 7.60 -7.43
C MET A 66 -7.45 8.79 -6.47
N ALA A 67 -6.85 8.56 -5.30
CA ALA A 67 -6.60 9.63 -4.34
C ALA A 67 -5.56 10.63 -4.86
N VAL A 68 -4.50 10.16 -5.53
CA VAL A 68 -3.50 11.02 -6.18
C VAL A 68 -4.15 11.84 -7.29
N ASP A 69 -4.96 11.21 -8.15
CA ASP A 69 -5.65 11.90 -9.24
C ASP A 69 -6.60 12.98 -8.70
N ALA A 70 -7.32 12.69 -7.61
CA ALA A 70 -8.16 13.67 -6.93
C ALA A 70 -7.33 14.87 -6.46
N LEU A 71 -6.19 14.65 -5.79
CA LEU A 71 -5.30 15.72 -5.34
C LEU A 71 -4.72 16.54 -6.49
N VAL A 72 -4.33 15.89 -7.60
CA VAL A 72 -3.83 16.57 -8.80
C VAL A 72 -4.93 17.42 -9.46
N SER A 73 -6.16 16.90 -9.50
CA SER A 73 -7.30 17.61 -10.11
C SER A 73 -7.82 18.77 -9.27
N MET A 74 -7.54 18.78 -7.97
CA MET A 74 -7.78 19.92 -7.09
C MET A 74 -6.81 21.05 -7.45
N ARG A 75 -7.17 21.84 -8.48
CA ARG A 75 -6.57 23.17 -8.68
C ARG A 75 -6.60 23.90 -7.33
N ALA A 76 -5.43 24.32 -6.84
CA ALA A 76 -5.34 25.19 -5.68
C ALA A 76 -6.36 26.32 -5.85
N ARG A 77 -7.41 26.34 -5.02
CA ARG A 77 -8.30 27.50 -4.98
C ARG A 77 -7.40 28.66 -4.60
N LYS A 78 -7.15 29.56 -5.55
CA LYS A 78 -6.69 30.91 -5.21
C LYS A 78 -7.69 31.40 -4.17
N GLU A 79 -7.23 31.61 -2.95
CA GLU A 79 -8.00 32.34 -1.95
C GLU A 79 -8.38 33.67 -2.60
N ALA A 80 -9.69 33.94 -2.65
CA ALA A 80 -10.28 35.12 -3.24
C ALA A 80 -10.18 36.30 -2.28
#